data_AF-A0A7Y8IZU9-F1
#
_entry.id   AF-A0A7Y8IZU9-F1
#
_cell.length_a   1.000
_cell.length_b   1.000
_cell.length_c   1.000
_cell.angle_alpha   90.00
_cell.angle_beta   90.00
_cell.angle_gamma   90.00
#
_symmetry.space_group_name_H-M   'P 1'
#
loop_
_entity.id
_entity.type
_entity.pdbx_description
1 polymer ?
#
loop_
_entity_poly.entity_id
_entity_poly.type
_entity_poly.pdbx_seq_one_letter_code
_entity_poly.pdbx_strand_id
1 'polypeptide(L)'
;MKMLTRRVGIGLLSILISGSAGCGYRVQSSVRNLPAGIRSLGIPTFKNSTTQYRIEQRFTSALLREFAARTRAPVNSSATGVDAVLLGEIRQVFSNPVTYANDAFGSAFVVTVQIAAKLVRTGDSAVLWENSDFLFTERYVLNRNVKDFFSEEGPALDRLSQDFAASLAGTILSR
;
A
#
# COMPACT_ATOMS: atom_id res chain seq x y z
N MET A 1 -34.41 58.78 -48.04
CA MET A 1 -35.67 58.01 -48.17
C MET A 1 -35.71 56.97 -47.05
N LYS A 2 -36.30 57.34 -45.89
CA LYS A 2 -37.43 56.66 -45.20
C LYS A 2 -37.30 55.13 -45.15
N MET A 3 -36.91 54.61 -43.98
CA MET A 3 -37.76 53.90 -43.01
C MET A 3 -38.23 52.51 -43.49
N LEU A 4 -37.84 51.46 -42.76
CA LEU A 4 -38.84 50.64 -42.05
C LEU A 4 -38.22 49.70 -41.01
N THR A 5 -38.62 49.95 -39.78
CA THR A 5 -38.58 49.11 -38.59
C THR A 5 -39.26 47.76 -38.84
N ARG A 6 -38.71 46.65 -38.33
CA ARG A 6 -39.55 45.56 -37.79
C ARG A 6 -38.79 44.72 -36.77
N ARG A 7 -39.20 44.85 -35.50
CA ARG A 7 -38.88 43.96 -34.40
C ARG A 7 -39.65 42.63 -34.55
N VAL A 8 -39.21 41.65 -33.78
CA VAL A 8 -39.89 40.42 -33.33
C VAL A 8 -39.50 39.16 -34.10
N GLY A 9 -38.73 38.34 -33.38
CA GLY A 9 -38.38 36.96 -33.70
C GLY A 9 -37.70 36.35 -32.48
N ILE A 10 -38.43 36.29 -31.35
CA ILE A 10 -38.05 35.53 -30.17
C ILE A 10 -38.04 34.06 -30.59
N GLY A 11 -36.87 33.42 -30.61
CA GLY A 11 -36.75 32.00 -30.93
C GLY A 11 -35.33 31.49 -30.72
N LEU A 12 -35.19 30.60 -29.72
CA LEU A 12 -34.02 29.77 -29.41
C LEU A 12 -32.76 30.54 -28.97
N LEU A 13 -32.65 31.03 -27.73
CA LEU A 13 -32.47 30.25 -26.49
C LEU A 13 -31.68 28.94 -26.66
N SER A 14 -30.51 28.93 -26.02
CA SER A 14 -29.82 27.74 -25.50
C SER A 14 -29.06 26.87 -26.49
N ILE A 15 -27.83 27.25 -26.83
CA ILE A 15 -26.70 26.32 -27.05
C ILE A 15 -25.44 27.18 -27.17
N LEU A 16 -24.71 27.33 -26.06
CA LEU A 16 -23.24 27.45 -25.99
C LEU A 16 -22.78 27.73 -24.56
N ILE A 17 -23.24 26.92 -23.61
CA ILE A 17 -22.52 26.75 -22.34
C ILE A 17 -22.07 25.30 -22.36
N SER A 18 -21.05 25.01 -23.17
CA SER A 18 -20.29 23.78 -23.03
C SER A 18 -19.60 23.86 -21.68
N GLY A 19 -20.26 23.27 -20.68
CA GLY A 19 -19.69 23.03 -19.38
C GLY A 19 -18.41 22.22 -19.58
N SER A 20 -17.29 22.86 -19.29
CA SER A 20 -16.04 22.19 -18.97
C SER A 20 -16.22 21.45 -17.64
N ALA A 21 -17.01 20.38 -17.66
CA ALA A 21 -16.96 19.31 -16.69
C ALA A 21 -15.69 18.48 -16.98
N GLY A 22 -14.53 19.11 -16.85
CA GLY A 22 -13.33 18.34 -16.60
C GLY A 22 -13.58 17.59 -15.31
N CYS A 23 -13.56 16.26 -15.34
CA CYS A 23 -13.48 15.46 -14.14
C CYS A 23 -12.33 16.05 -13.32
N GLY A 24 -12.67 16.81 -12.28
CA GLY A 24 -11.71 17.46 -11.41
C GLY A 24 -11.02 16.38 -10.61
N TYR A 25 -10.08 15.67 -11.26
CA TYR A 25 -9.14 14.78 -10.61
C TYR A 25 -8.25 15.65 -9.75
N ARG A 26 -8.76 16.02 -8.58
CA ARG A 26 -7.94 16.52 -7.50
C ARG A 26 -7.03 15.35 -7.16
N VAL A 27 -5.79 15.43 -7.61
CA VAL A 27 -4.69 14.65 -7.06
C VAL A 27 -4.64 15.04 -5.60
N GLN A 28 -5.36 14.28 -4.77
CA GLN A 28 -5.30 14.46 -3.33
C GLN A 28 -3.87 14.12 -2.97
N SER A 29 -3.10 15.10 -2.50
CA SER A 29 -1.76 14.82 -2.04
C SER A 29 -1.89 13.76 -0.95
N SER A 30 -1.41 12.54 -1.24
CA SER A 30 -1.53 11.39 -0.34
C SER A 30 -0.64 11.52 0.91
N VAL A 31 0.01 12.68 1.05
CA VAL A 31 0.86 13.01 2.18
C VAL A 31 -0.04 13.33 3.37
N ARG A 32 -0.05 12.41 4.35
CA ARG A 32 -0.82 12.54 5.58
C ARG A 32 0.10 12.71 6.77
N ASN A 33 -0.44 13.29 7.84
CA ASN A 33 0.27 13.36 9.11
C ASN A 33 0.17 12.01 9.82
N LEU A 34 1.16 11.71 10.65
CA LEU A 34 1.07 10.56 11.56
C LEU A 34 -0.01 10.82 12.61
N PRO A 35 -0.69 9.76 13.08
CA PRO A 35 -1.76 9.90 14.07
C PRO A 35 -1.22 10.46 15.39
N ALA A 36 -2.13 11.00 16.22
CA ALA A 36 -1.86 11.41 17.59
C ALA A 36 -0.69 12.41 17.78
N GLY A 37 -0.45 13.27 16.79
CA GLY A 37 0.52 14.38 16.86
C GLY A 37 1.99 13.97 16.78
N ILE A 38 2.28 12.74 16.38
CA ILE A 38 3.64 12.20 16.20
C ILE A 38 4.37 12.99 15.11
N ARG A 39 5.60 13.42 15.37
CA ARG A 39 6.44 14.16 14.40
C ARG A 39 7.58 13.34 13.83
N SER A 40 7.91 12.19 14.41
CA SER A 40 8.95 11.28 13.93
C SER A 40 8.57 9.81 14.14
N LEU A 41 8.93 8.96 13.17
CA LEU A 41 8.61 7.54 13.20
C LEU A 41 9.87 6.68 13.05
N GLY A 42 10.03 5.75 13.99
CA GLY A 42 11.01 4.67 13.91
C GLY A 42 10.36 3.39 13.39
N ILE A 43 11.00 2.73 12.43
CA ILE A 43 10.61 1.40 11.94
C ILE A 43 11.84 0.49 12.03
N PRO A 44 12.17 -0.04 13.22
CA PRO A 44 13.24 -1.01 13.36
C PRO A 44 12.92 -2.28 12.57
N THR A 45 13.95 -3.06 12.28
CA THR A 45 13.81 -4.35 11.58
C THR A 45 12.80 -5.23 12.28
N PHE A 46 11.79 -5.68 11.53
CA PHE A 46 10.79 -6.60 12.05
C PHE A 46 11.44 -7.89 12.54
N LYS A 47 10.90 -8.48 13.59
CA LYS A 47 11.36 -9.79 14.06
C LYS A 47 10.95 -10.86 13.04
N ASN A 48 11.87 -11.75 12.68
CA ASN A 48 11.57 -12.93 11.87
C ASN A 48 11.46 -14.16 12.78
N SER A 49 10.26 -14.73 12.86
CA SER A 49 10.01 -15.98 13.59
C SER A 49 9.83 -17.17 12.63
N THR A 50 10.20 -16.99 11.35
CA THR A 50 10.11 -17.99 10.29
C THR A 50 11.49 -18.48 9.85
N THR A 51 11.53 -19.47 8.97
CA THR A 51 12.77 -19.96 8.33
C THR A 51 13.11 -19.22 7.04
N GLN A 52 12.29 -18.26 6.61
CA GLN A 52 12.51 -17.56 5.34
C GLN A 52 13.67 -16.58 5.45
N TYR A 53 14.65 -16.73 4.56
CA TYR A 53 15.86 -15.90 4.57
C TYR A 53 15.56 -14.43 4.21
N ARG A 54 16.05 -13.50 5.04
CA ARG A 54 16.01 -12.04 4.85
C ARG A 54 14.63 -11.42 4.64
N ILE A 55 13.56 -12.14 4.97
CA ILE A 55 12.20 -11.64 4.79
C ILE A 55 11.97 -10.39 5.64
N GLU A 56 12.54 -10.34 6.85
CA GLU A 56 12.46 -9.16 7.72
C GLU A 56 13.02 -7.90 7.07
N GLN A 57 14.16 -8.01 6.38
CA GLN A 57 14.79 -6.87 5.71
C GLN A 57 13.92 -6.37 4.55
N ARG A 58 13.35 -7.30 3.77
CA ARG A 58 12.48 -6.99 2.64
C ARG A 58 11.23 -6.22 3.08
N PHE A 59 10.52 -6.72 4.09
CA PHE A 59 9.32 -6.07 4.61
C PHE A 59 9.62 -4.74 5.30
N THR A 60 10.65 -4.69 6.13
CA THR A 60 11.05 -3.44 6.82
C THR A 60 11.44 -2.37 5.78
N SER A 61 12.18 -2.74 4.74
CA SER A 61 12.58 -1.80 3.69
C SER A 61 11.38 -1.27 2.89
N ALA A 62 10.39 -2.14 2.61
CA ALA A 62 9.15 -1.72 1.96
C ALA A 62 8.38 -0.72 2.84
N LEU A 63 8.27 -0.97 4.14
CA LEU A 63 7.64 -0.05 5.09
C LEU A 63 8.35 1.31 5.17
N LEU A 64 9.67 1.31 5.31
CA LEU A 64 10.45 2.56 5.37
C LEU A 64 10.21 3.42 4.13
N ARG A 65 10.24 2.81 2.93
CA ARG A 65 9.97 3.51 1.68
C ARG A 65 8.54 4.06 1.63
N GLU A 66 7.56 3.23 2.00
CA GLU A 66 6.14 3.60 1.91
C GLU A 66 5.79 4.76 2.86
N PHE A 67 6.23 4.68 4.12
CA PHE A 67 5.99 5.73 5.10
C PHE A 67 6.74 7.02 4.75
N ALA A 68 7.98 6.92 4.26
CA ALA A 68 8.73 8.09 3.79
C ALA A 68 8.06 8.75 2.57
N ALA A 69 7.42 7.97 1.69
CA ALA A 69 6.70 8.50 0.53
C ALA A 69 5.35 9.15 0.90
N ARG A 70 4.67 8.65 1.95
CA ARG A 70 3.31 9.10 2.33
C ARG A 70 3.26 10.07 3.50
N THR A 71 4.38 10.41 4.13
CA THR A 71 4.40 11.32 5.29
C THR A 71 5.47 12.39 5.15
N ARG A 72 5.30 13.51 5.85
CA ARG A 72 6.35 14.56 5.97
C ARG A 72 7.27 14.34 7.16
N ALA A 73 6.87 13.47 8.09
CA ALA A 73 7.66 13.18 9.27
C ALA A 73 8.95 12.43 8.86
N PRO A 74 10.09 12.68 9.51
CA PRO A 74 11.26 11.82 9.37
C PRO A 74 10.90 10.39 9.77
N VAL A 75 11.19 9.47 8.84
CA VAL A 75 11.05 8.02 9.02
C VAL A 75 12.43 7.40 8.92
N ASN A 76 12.83 6.62 9.92
CA ASN A 76 14.13 5.94 9.94
C ASN A 76 14.03 4.57 10.63
N SER A 77 15.13 3.81 10.63
CA SER A 77 15.17 2.47 11.23
C SER A 77 15.51 2.46 12.73
N SER A 78 15.54 3.61 13.39
CA SER A 78 15.88 3.71 14.82
C SER A 78 14.68 3.36 15.70
N ALA A 79 14.95 2.71 16.83
CA ALA A 79 13.96 2.51 17.89
C ALA A 79 14.00 3.63 18.96
N THR A 80 14.99 4.52 18.91
CA THR A 80 15.23 5.58 19.89
C THR A 80 15.34 6.94 19.22
N GLY A 81 15.09 8.01 19.97
CA GLY A 81 15.15 9.38 19.45
C GLY A 81 14.02 9.71 18.46
N VAL A 82 12.91 8.98 18.53
CA VAL A 82 11.70 9.16 17.71
C VAL A 82 10.47 9.22 18.62
N ASP A 83 9.39 9.85 18.17
CA ASP A 83 8.16 10.04 18.95
C ASP A 83 7.30 8.77 18.99
N ALA A 84 7.40 7.93 17.96
CA ALA A 84 6.74 6.64 17.90
C ALA A 84 7.57 5.59 17.16
N VAL A 85 7.35 4.33 17.51
CA VAL A 85 8.02 3.17 16.92
C VAL A 85 6.96 2.20 16.40
N LEU A 86 7.09 1.83 15.13
CA LEU A 86 6.34 0.75 14.50
C LEU A 86 7.12 -0.56 14.67
N LEU A 87 6.62 -1.41 15.54
CA LEU A 87 7.18 -2.73 15.82
C LEU A 87 6.39 -3.78 15.05
N GLY A 88 7.06 -4.81 14.57
CA GLY A 88 6.39 -5.95 13.96
C GLY A 88 7.17 -7.25 14.05
N GLU A 89 6.44 -8.34 13.86
CA GLU A 89 6.92 -9.72 13.87
C GLU A 89 6.29 -10.50 12.73
N ILE A 90 7.11 -11.04 11.85
CA ILE A 90 6.72 -11.98 10.80
C ILE A 90 6.61 -13.35 11.45
N ARG A 91 5.39 -13.83 11.62
CA ARG A 91 5.10 -15.04 12.39
C ARG A 91 5.11 -16.30 11.54
N GLN A 92 4.54 -16.22 10.35
CA GLN A 92 4.42 -17.36 9.45
C GLN A 92 4.54 -16.92 7.99
N VAL A 93 5.15 -17.78 7.19
CA VAL A 93 5.21 -17.68 5.73
C VAL A 93 4.95 -19.09 5.22
N PHE A 94 3.97 -19.26 4.35
CA PHE A 94 3.68 -20.54 3.73
C PHE A 94 3.36 -20.38 2.25
N SER A 95 3.85 -21.30 1.42
CA SER A 95 3.60 -21.33 -0.01
C SER A 95 2.93 -22.65 -0.36
N ASN A 96 1.70 -22.57 -0.90
CA ASN A 96 0.90 -23.74 -1.26
C ASN A 96 0.66 -23.77 -2.78
N PRO A 97 0.82 -24.92 -3.44
CA PRO A 97 0.49 -25.06 -4.86
C PRO A 97 -1.03 -25.01 -5.05
N VAL A 98 -1.46 -24.41 -6.16
CA VAL A 98 -2.84 -24.37 -6.64
C VAL A 98 -2.98 -25.41 -7.74
N THR A 99 -3.75 -26.47 -7.48
CA THR A 99 -4.06 -27.50 -8.47
C THR A 99 -5.30 -27.11 -9.28
N TYR A 100 -5.19 -27.10 -10.62
CA TYR A 100 -6.35 -26.99 -11.52
C TYR A 100 -6.75 -28.39 -11.99
N ALA A 101 -8.04 -28.73 -11.86
CA ALA A 101 -8.55 -30.10 -11.94
C ALA A 101 -8.60 -30.73 -13.35
N ASN A 102 -8.20 -30.05 -14.43
CA ASN A 102 -8.44 -30.55 -15.80
C ASN A 102 -7.23 -30.52 -16.75
N ASP A 103 -6.09 -29.99 -16.33
CA ASP A 103 -4.81 -30.18 -17.01
C ASP A 103 -3.83 -30.68 -15.97
N ALA A 104 -3.07 -31.73 -16.26
CA ALA A 104 -2.21 -32.45 -15.32
C ALA A 104 -1.05 -31.60 -14.74
N PHE A 105 -1.08 -30.28 -14.90
CA PHE A 105 0.01 -29.37 -14.70
C PHE A 105 -0.51 -27.94 -14.37
N GLY A 106 -0.93 -27.72 -13.11
CA GLY A 106 -1.14 -26.39 -12.49
C GLY A 106 0.15 -25.83 -11.87
N SER A 107 0.62 -24.66 -12.33
CA SER A 107 1.88 -24.04 -11.86
C SER A 107 1.66 -22.80 -10.98
N ALA A 108 0.46 -22.60 -10.46
CA ALA A 108 0.19 -21.45 -9.61
C ALA A 108 0.51 -21.81 -8.16
N PHE A 109 1.09 -20.88 -7.42
CA PHE A 109 1.37 -20.97 -6.01
C PHE A 109 0.75 -19.77 -5.31
N VAL A 110 0.33 -19.99 -4.06
CA VAL A 110 -0.20 -18.96 -3.18
C VAL A 110 0.76 -18.82 -2.01
N VAL A 111 1.43 -17.67 -1.90
CA VAL A 111 2.21 -17.31 -0.72
C VAL A 111 1.29 -16.58 0.24
N THR A 112 1.29 -16.99 1.50
CA THR A 112 0.64 -16.23 2.57
C THR A 112 1.65 -15.89 3.64
N VAL A 113 1.58 -14.64 4.12
CA VAL A 113 2.43 -14.13 5.19
C VAL A 113 1.54 -13.60 6.31
N GLN A 114 1.81 -14.05 7.54
CA GLN A 114 1.16 -13.61 8.75
C GLN A 114 2.10 -12.70 9.55
N ILE A 115 1.64 -11.49 9.85
CA ILE A 115 2.44 -10.46 10.53
C ILE A 115 1.64 -9.88 11.69
N ALA A 116 2.30 -9.72 12.83
CA ALA A 116 1.80 -8.88 13.91
C ALA A 116 2.52 -7.54 13.85
N ALA A 117 1.79 -6.43 14.01
CA ALA A 117 2.34 -5.09 14.01
C ALA A 117 1.66 -4.21 15.06
N LYS A 118 2.44 -3.31 15.66
CA LYS A 118 1.94 -2.30 16.60
C LYS A 118 2.72 -1.00 16.52
N LEU A 119 2.00 0.11 16.67
CA LEU A 119 2.55 1.45 16.76
C LEU A 119 2.52 1.91 18.21
N VAL A 120 3.69 2.21 18.76
CA VAL A 120 3.87 2.57 20.17
C VAL A 120 4.48 3.96 20.27
N ARG A 121 3.91 4.84 21.09
CA ARG A 121 4.50 6.15 21.40
C ARG A 121 5.64 5.97 22.41
N THR A 122 6.79 6.61 22.17
CA THR A 122 7.99 6.41 23.01
C THR A 122 7.91 7.12 24.36
N GLY A 123 7.27 8.30 24.42
CA GLY A 123 7.23 9.12 25.63
C GLY A 123 6.47 8.51 26.81
N ASP A 124 5.38 7.78 26.54
CA ASP A 124 4.48 7.18 27.54
C ASP A 124 4.29 5.67 27.34
N SER A 125 4.95 5.06 26.36
CA SER A 125 4.75 3.67 25.96
C SER A 125 3.31 3.31 25.57
N ALA A 126 2.48 4.30 25.21
CA ALA A 126 1.10 4.07 24.82
C ALA A 126 1.03 3.35 23.46
N VAL A 127 0.24 2.27 23.39
CA VAL A 127 -0.08 1.60 22.13
C VAL A 127 -1.14 2.43 21.40
N LEU A 128 -0.73 3.06 20.31
CA LEU A 128 -1.61 3.91 19.50
C LEU A 128 -2.43 3.09 18.51
N TRP A 129 -1.88 1.96 18.07
CA TRP A 129 -2.52 1.05 17.15
C TRP A 129 -1.84 -0.33 17.23
N GLU A 130 -2.61 -1.39 17.07
CA GLU A 130 -2.11 -2.77 17.04
C GLU A 130 -3.01 -3.64 16.16
N ASN A 131 -2.38 -4.57 15.45
CA ASN A 131 -3.04 -5.73 14.86
C ASN A 131 -2.11 -6.94 14.98
N SER A 132 -2.59 -7.99 15.64
CA SER A 132 -1.84 -9.21 15.90
C SER A 132 -1.94 -10.27 14.79
N ASP A 133 -2.80 -10.06 13.79
CA ASP A 133 -3.11 -11.05 12.75
C ASP A 133 -3.31 -10.40 11.37
N PHE A 134 -2.31 -9.67 10.87
CA PHE A 134 -2.31 -9.25 9.47
C PHE A 134 -1.97 -10.42 8.55
N LEU A 135 -2.93 -10.82 7.74
CA LEU A 135 -2.78 -11.86 6.72
C LEU A 135 -2.75 -11.23 5.33
N PHE A 136 -1.67 -11.48 4.60
CA PHE A 136 -1.53 -11.10 3.19
C PHE A 136 -1.24 -12.31 2.35
N THR A 137 -1.89 -12.39 1.20
CA THR A 137 -1.82 -13.53 0.30
C THR A 137 -1.58 -13.05 -1.12
N GLU A 138 -0.57 -13.59 -1.80
CA GLU A 138 -0.25 -13.27 -3.18
C GLU A 138 -0.14 -14.56 -4.00
N ARG A 139 -0.58 -14.51 -5.27
CA ARG A 139 -0.45 -15.63 -6.20
C ARG A 139 0.70 -15.39 -7.17
N TYR A 140 1.48 -16.44 -7.47
CA TYR A 140 2.47 -16.41 -8.54
C TYR A 140 2.39 -17.68 -9.40
N VAL A 141 2.83 -17.60 -10.65
CA VAL A 141 2.78 -18.72 -11.60
C VAL A 141 4.21 -19.07 -12.03
N LEU A 142 4.60 -20.34 -11.93
CA LEU A 142 5.88 -20.83 -12.44
C LEU A 142 5.76 -21.27 -13.91
N ASN A 143 6.63 -20.77 -14.77
CA ASN A 143 6.75 -21.28 -16.14
C ASN A 143 7.50 -22.64 -16.12
N ARG A 144 7.00 -23.62 -16.86
CA ARG A 144 7.48 -25.02 -16.83
C ARG A 144 8.62 -25.30 -17.79
N ASN A 145 8.99 -24.35 -18.65
CA ASN A 145 10.10 -24.55 -19.56
C ASN A 145 11.40 -24.58 -18.74
N VAL A 146 12.07 -25.74 -18.69
CA VAL A 146 13.34 -25.93 -17.94
C VAL A 146 14.46 -25.01 -18.47
N LYS A 147 14.32 -24.51 -19.69
CA LYS A 147 15.19 -23.46 -20.26
C LYS A 147 14.93 -22.05 -19.70
N ASP A 148 13.75 -21.83 -19.09
CA ASP A 148 13.26 -20.55 -18.54
C ASP A 148 12.73 -20.69 -17.09
N PHE A 149 13.31 -21.61 -16.30
CA PHE A 149 12.94 -21.75 -14.88
C PHE A 149 13.51 -20.58 -14.07
N PHE A 150 12.67 -19.55 -13.86
CA PHE A 150 12.97 -18.45 -12.94
C PHE A 150 12.28 -18.71 -11.59
N SER A 151 12.99 -18.45 -10.50
CA SER A 151 12.41 -18.49 -9.15
C SER A 151 11.51 -17.27 -8.94
N GLU A 152 10.21 -17.41 -9.22
CA GLU A 152 9.19 -16.36 -9.07
C GLU A 152 8.81 -16.07 -7.61
N GLU A 153 9.26 -16.90 -6.66
CA GLU A 153 8.99 -16.71 -5.23
C GLU A 153 9.61 -15.40 -4.71
N GLY A 154 10.83 -15.08 -5.15
CA GLY A 154 11.53 -13.85 -4.78
C GLY A 154 10.72 -12.59 -5.17
N PRO A 155 10.40 -12.40 -6.46
CA PRO A 155 9.55 -11.29 -6.92
C PRO A 155 8.15 -11.27 -6.31
N ALA A 156 7.52 -12.43 -6.08
CA ALA A 156 6.21 -12.51 -5.42
C ALA A 156 6.26 -11.96 -3.99
N LEU A 157 7.30 -12.33 -3.22
CA LEU A 157 7.52 -11.78 -1.88
C LEU A 157 7.86 -10.28 -1.90
N ASP A 158 8.54 -9.77 -2.94
CA ASP A 158 8.75 -8.33 -3.10
C ASP A 158 7.41 -7.59 -3.28
N ARG A 159 6.53 -8.06 -4.17
CA ARG A 159 5.18 -7.49 -4.35
C ARG A 159 4.36 -7.55 -3.07
N LEU A 160 4.32 -8.73 -2.43
CA LEU A 160 3.60 -8.92 -1.17
C LEU A 160 4.11 -7.96 -0.08
N SER A 161 5.42 -7.72 -0.02
CA SER A 161 5.99 -6.75 0.93
C SER A 161 5.56 -5.30 0.66
N GLN A 162 5.41 -4.93 -0.62
CA GLN A 162 4.95 -3.60 -1.04
C GLN A 162 3.46 -3.41 -0.74
N ASP A 163 2.64 -4.41 -1.04
CA ASP A 163 1.20 -4.40 -0.76
C ASP A 163 0.92 -4.35 0.75
N PHE A 164 1.66 -5.15 1.53
CA PHE A 164 1.65 -5.08 2.99
C PHE A 164 1.96 -3.68 3.48
N ALA A 165 3.06 -3.08 3.00
CA ALA A 165 3.47 -1.74 3.41
C ALA A 165 2.42 -0.68 3.06
N ALA A 166 1.89 -0.72 1.82
CA ALA A 166 0.87 0.21 1.35
C ALA A 166 -0.43 0.11 2.17
N SER A 167 -0.85 -1.11 2.51
CA SER A 167 -2.04 -1.35 3.32
C SER A 167 -1.83 -0.93 4.78
N LEU A 168 -0.69 -1.24 5.38
CA LEU A 168 -0.38 -0.86 6.75
C LEU A 168 -0.27 0.67 6.89
N ALA A 169 0.47 1.32 5.98
CA ALA A 169 0.56 2.78 5.93
C ALA A 169 -0.82 3.41 5.70
N GLY A 170 -1.62 2.87 4.79
CA GLY A 170 -3.00 3.31 4.58
C GLY A 170 -3.84 3.24 5.85
N THR A 171 -3.74 2.14 6.61
CA THR A 171 -4.49 1.94 7.85
C THR A 171 -4.04 2.90 8.95
N ILE A 172 -2.73 3.08 9.13
CA ILE A 172 -2.19 3.95 10.20
C ILE A 172 -2.41 5.44 9.88
N LEU A 173 -2.26 5.85 8.62
CA LEU A 173 -2.36 7.26 8.20
C LEU A 173 -3.80 7.72 7.95
N SER A 174 -4.77 6.80 7.89
CA SER A 174 -6.19 7.15 7.71
C SER A 174 -6.96 7.38 9.01
N ARG A 175 -6.34 7.12 10.16
CA ARG A 175 -6.90 7.44 11.48
C ARG A 175 -6.59 8.86 11.91
#